data_AF-A0AAW8Q7Q9-F1
#
_entry.id   AF-A0AAW8Q7Q9-F1
#
_cell.length_a   1.000
_cell.length_b   1.000
_cell.length_c   1.000
_cell.angle_alpha   90.00
_cell.angle_beta   90.00
_cell.angle_gamma   90.00
#
_symmetry.space_group_name_H-M   'P 1'
#
loop_
_entity.id
_entity.type
_entity.pdbx_description
1 polymer ?
#
loop_
_entity_poly.entity_id
_entity_poly.type
_entity_poly.pdbx_seq_one_letter_code
_entity_poly.pdbx_strand_id
1 'polypeptide(L)'
;MFEHQKKYEAFIREQGVGQNDKVADSCKSYVSYLNGVEKHANIRINSKTLANENDISGIVAKLHESHEISDRTIGNYVSAMRQYVRMVNQSAPHANKLLKSDSPRSAVLTPLTFVIMVVIFIVVLMWLTP
;
A
#
# COMPACT_ATOMS: atom_id res chain seq x y z
N MET A 1 0.64 -10.66 -20.50
CA MET A 1 1.89 -9.91 -20.21
C MET A 1 1.51 -8.45 -20.30
N PHE A 2 1.42 -7.77 -19.16
CA PHE A 2 0.85 -6.42 -19.07
C PHE A 2 1.88 -5.33 -19.41
N GLU A 3 1.39 -4.12 -19.65
CA GLU A 3 2.22 -2.97 -20.00
C GLU A 3 3.07 -2.53 -18.80
N HIS A 4 4.38 -2.37 -19.02
CA HIS A 4 5.40 -2.11 -18.00
C HIS A 4 5.88 -3.31 -17.17
N GLN A 5 5.56 -4.56 -17.54
CA GLN A 5 5.99 -5.72 -16.76
C GLN A 5 7.50 -5.72 -16.40
N LYS A 6 8.41 -5.47 -17.36
CA LYS A 6 9.86 -5.42 -17.07
C LYS A 6 10.24 -4.34 -16.05
N LYS A 7 9.62 -3.16 -16.13
CA LYS A 7 9.85 -2.05 -15.18
C LYS A 7 9.30 -2.41 -13.80
N TYR A 8 8.15 -3.06 -13.76
CA TYR A 8 7.52 -3.51 -12.53
C TYR A 8 8.32 -4.61 -11.82
N GLU A 9 8.88 -5.57 -12.58
CA GLU A 9 9.77 -6.59 -12.05
C GLU A 9 11.03 -5.98 -11.42
N ALA A 10 11.62 -4.97 -12.07
CA ALA A 10 12.76 -4.23 -11.50
C ALA A 10 12.36 -3.49 -10.21
N PHE A 11 11.24 -2.77 -10.24
CA PHE A 11 10.71 -2.03 -9.08
C PHE A 11 10.47 -2.93 -7.87
N ILE A 12 9.86 -4.11 -8.06
CA ILE A 12 9.63 -5.07 -6.98
C ILE A 12 10.94 -5.58 -6.38
N ARG A 13 11.96 -5.82 -7.21
CA ARG A 13 13.27 -6.28 -6.73
C ARG A 13 13.97 -5.23 -5.88
N GLU A 14 13.82 -3.95 -6.23
CA GLU A 14 14.44 -2.83 -5.52
C GLU A 14 13.73 -2.46 -4.22
N GLN A 15 12.39 -2.45 -4.20
CA GLN A 15 11.62 -2.05 -3.02
C GLN A 15 11.48 -3.15 -1.96
N GLY A 16 11.71 -4.41 -2.35
CA GLY A 16 11.36 -5.55 -1.53
C GLY A 16 9.84 -5.77 -1.46
N VAL A 17 9.45 -6.97 -1.06
CA VAL A 17 8.08 -7.47 -1.12
C VAL A 17 7.80 -8.21 0.17
N GLY A 18 7.23 -7.51 1.15
CA GLY A 18 7.00 -8.03 2.51
C GLY A 18 8.30 -8.37 3.26
N GLN A 19 8.26 -8.43 4.60
CA GLN A 19 9.44 -8.82 5.39
C GLN A 19 9.73 -10.33 5.35
N ASN A 20 8.77 -11.13 4.88
CA ASN A 20 8.82 -12.60 4.98
C ASN A 20 8.95 -13.33 3.64
N ASP A 21 8.78 -12.65 2.50
CA ASP A 21 8.76 -13.31 1.21
C ASP A 21 10.10 -13.20 0.47
N LYS A 22 10.49 -14.29 -0.19
CA LYS A 22 11.65 -14.26 -1.10
C LYS A 22 11.33 -13.35 -2.29
N VAL A 23 12.22 -12.41 -2.56
CA VAL A 23 12.06 -11.39 -3.62
C VAL A 23 11.76 -12.01 -4.99
N ALA A 24 12.44 -13.10 -5.34
CA ALA A 24 12.24 -13.78 -6.62
C ALA A 24 10.85 -14.45 -6.76
N ASP A 25 10.37 -15.11 -5.71
CA ASP A 25 9.07 -15.80 -5.70
C ASP A 25 7.92 -14.80 -5.68
N SER A 26 8.10 -13.71 -4.95
CA SER A 26 7.16 -12.58 -4.93
C SER A 26 7.08 -11.88 -6.28
N CYS A 27 8.21 -11.65 -6.95
CA CYS A 27 8.21 -11.03 -8.28
C CYS A 27 7.37 -11.85 -9.28
N LYS A 28 7.53 -13.18 -9.29
CA LYS A 28 6.72 -14.08 -10.13
C LYS A 28 5.25 -14.04 -9.73
N SER A 29 4.96 -14.08 -8.43
CA SER A 29 3.59 -14.10 -7.90
C SER A 29 2.85 -12.81 -8.23
N TYR A 30 3.46 -11.64 -8.02
CA TYR A 30 2.85 -10.34 -8.29
C TYR A 30 2.60 -10.12 -9.78
N VAL A 31 3.52 -10.56 -10.63
CA VAL A 31 3.31 -10.57 -12.08
C VAL A 31 2.14 -11.50 -12.45
N SER A 32 2.08 -12.71 -11.86
CA SER A 32 0.97 -13.64 -12.08
C SER A 32 -0.38 -13.03 -11.65
N TYR A 33 -0.41 -12.34 -10.51
CA TYR A 33 -1.60 -11.67 -10.01
C TYR A 33 -2.09 -10.56 -10.95
N LEU A 34 -1.20 -9.71 -11.48
CA LEU A 34 -1.59 -8.68 -12.45
C LEU A 34 -2.10 -9.27 -13.77
N ASN A 35 -1.48 -10.36 -14.27
CA ASN A 35 -2.03 -11.08 -15.43
C ASN A 35 -3.40 -11.70 -15.12
N GLY A 36 -3.61 -12.19 -13.90
CA GLY A 36 -4.90 -12.67 -13.43
C GLY A 36 -5.95 -11.57 -13.43
N VAL A 37 -5.60 -10.37 -12.95
CA VAL A 37 -6.49 -9.20 -13.00
C VAL A 37 -6.87 -8.85 -14.44
N GLU A 38 -5.90 -8.80 -15.38
CA GLU A 38 -6.21 -8.53 -16.80
C GLU A 38 -7.22 -9.53 -17.36
N LYS A 39 -7.00 -10.81 -17.07
CA LYS A 39 -7.84 -11.91 -17.54
C LYS A 39 -9.26 -11.83 -16.94
N HIS A 40 -9.36 -11.69 -15.63
CA HIS A 40 -10.65 -11.80 -14.94
C HIS A 40 -11.48 -10.52 -14.99
N ALA A 41 -10.86 -9.34 -14.97
CA ALA A 41 -11.57 -8.07 -15.12
C ALA A 41 -11.79 -7.68 -16.59
N ASN A 42 -11.24 -8.46 -17.53
CA ASN A 42 -11.21 -8.17 -18.97
C ASN A 42 -10.71 -6.74 -19.25
N ILE A 43 -9.59 -6.38 -18.63
CA ILE A 43 -8.94 -5.07 -18.80
C ILE A 43 -7.49 -5.27 -19.22
N ARG A 44 -6.91 -4.23 -19.80
CA ARG A 44 -5.46 -4.13 -19.98
C ARG A 44 -4.88 -3.24 -18.89
N ILE A 45 -3.88 -3.71 -18.16
CA ILE A 45 -3.19 -2.94 -17.12
C ILE A 45 -2.15 -2.05 -17.77
N ASN A 46 -2.31 -0.75 -17.56
CA ASN A 46 -1.36 0.30 -17.93
C ASN A 46 -1.57 1.52 -17.02
N SER A 47 -0.77 2.58 -17.20
CA SER A 47 -0.86 3.80 -16.38
C SER A 47 -2.13 4.63 -16.58
N LYS A 48 -3.01 4.27 -17.52
CA LYS A 48 -4.32 4.93 -17.72
C LYS A 48 -5.46 4.18 -17.04
N THR A 49 -5.33 2.85 -16.91
CA THR A 49 -6.36 1.97 -16.36
C THR A 49 -6.10 1.59 -14.90
N LEU A 50 -4.86 1.75 -14.43
CA LEU A 50 -4.46 1.48 -13.05
C LEU A 50 -3.39 2.50 -12.60
N ALA A 51 -3.84 3.67 -12.16
CA ALA A 51 -2.99 4.79 -11.74
C ALA A 51 -3.20 5.18 -10.27
N ASN A 52 -4.36 4.88 -9.69
CA ASN A 52 -4.75 5.32 -8.35
C ASN A 52 -5.64 4.29 -7.62
N GLU A 53 -5.99 4.58 -6.37
CA GLU A 53 -6.79 3.67 -5.53
C GLU A 53 -8.27 3.58 -5.97
N ASN A 54 -8.80 4.59 -6.66
CA ASN A 54 -10.16 4.54 -7.20
C ASN A 54 -10.25 3.54 -8.35
N ASP A 55 -9.21 3.48 -9.20
CA ASP A 55 -9.11 2.47 -10.27
C ASP A 55 -9.08 1.06 -9.67
N ILE A 56 -8.31 0.86 -8.60
CA ILE A 56 -8.26 -0.41 -7.85
C ILE A 56 -9.65 -0.79 -7.36
N SER A 57 -10.35 0.15 -6.73
CA SER A 57 -11.70 -0.08 -6.18
C SER A 57 -12.69 -0.48 -7.28
N GLY A 58 -12.65 0.19 -8.45
CA GLY A 58 -13.49 -0.16 -9.59
C GLY A 58 -13.18 -1.54 -10.19
N ILE A 59 -11.90 -1.93 -10.22
CA ILE A 59 -11.49 -3.26 -10.68
C ILE A 59 -11.93 -4.33 -9.68
N VAL A 60 -11.78 -4.08 -8.38
CA VAL A 60 -12.21 -5.00 -7.31
C VAL A 60 -13.71 -5.24 -7.38
N ALA A 61 -14.52 -4.21 -7.60
CA ALA A 61 -15.97 -4.37 -7.80
C ALA A 61 -16.28 -5.32 -8.96
N LYS A 62 -15.64 -5.15 -10.12
CA LYS A 62 -15.79 -6.06 -11.28
C LYS A 62 -15.36 -7.49 -10.98
N LEU A 63 -14.30 -7.67 -10.20
CA LEU A 63 -13.82 -9.01 -9.82
C LEU A 63 -14.78 -9.71 -8.85
N HIS A 64 -15.48 -8.96 -7.98
CA HIS A 64 -16.53 -9.52 -7.12
C HIS A 64 -17.80 -9.87 -7.91
N GLU A 65 -18.16 -9.06 -8.91
CA GLU A 65 -19.33 -9.31 -9.78
C GLU A 65 -19.23 -10.63 -10.56
N SER A 66 -18.02 -11.10 -10.88
CA SER A 66 -17.86 -12.38 -11.59
C SER A 66 -18.14 -13.60 -10.71
N HIS A 67 -18.04 -13.48 -9.37
CA HIS A 67 -18.14 -14.59 -8.40
C HIS A 67 -17.17 -15.78 -8.65
N GLU A 68 -16.23 -15.68 -9.58
CA GLU A 68 -15.29 -16.75 -9.93
C GLU A 68 -14.05 -16.77 -9.03
N ILE A 69 -13.82 -15.72 -8.25
CA ILE A 69 -12.57 -15.46 -7.54
C ILE A 69 -12.84 -15.34 -6.04
N SER A 70 -12.09 -16.10 -5.25
CA SER A 70 -12.14 -15.98 -3.79
C SER A 70 -11.63 -14.62 -3.29
N ASP A 71 -12.19 -14.13 -2.18
CA ASP A 71 -11.76 -12.89 -1.53
C ASP A 71 -10.26 -12.89 -1.19
N ARG A 72 -9.72 -14.07 -0.86
CA ARG A 72 -8.28 -14.25 -0.61
C ARG A 72 -7.46 -13.92 -1.87
N THR A 73 -7.86 -14.43 -3.02
CA THR A 73 -7.20 -14.14 -4.30
C THR A 73 -7.35 -12.67 -4.68
N ILE A 74 -8.53 -12.07 -4.43
CA ILE A 74 -8.75 -10.63 -4.65
C ILE A 74 -7.82 -9.80 -3.76
N GLY A 75 -7.59 -10.18 -2.50
CA GLY A 75 -6.62 -9.53 -1.62
C GLY A 75 -5.18 -9.55 -2.16
N ASN A 76 -4.77 -10.67 -2.78
CA ASN A 76 -3.48 -10.77 -3.47
C ASN A 76 -3.42 -9.84 -4.69
N TYR A 77 -4.51 -9.77 -5.46
CA TYR A 77 -4.62 -8.90 -6.63
C TYR A 77 -4.51 -7.43 -6.23
N VAL A 78 -5.23 -7.01 -5.18
CA VAL A 78 -5.14 -5.65 -4.61
C VAL A 78 -3.71 -5.31 -4.21
N SER A 79 -3.01 -6.23 -3.56
CA SER A 79 -1.63 -6.02 -3.13
C SER A 79 -0.70 -5.80 -4.32
N ALA A 80 -0.85 -6.60 -5.38
CA ALA A 80 -0.09 -6.43 -6.61
C ALA A 80 -0.42 -5.11 -7.34
N MET A 81 -1.70 -4.78 -7.45
CA MET A 81 -2.17 -3.54 -8.08
C MET A 81 -1.65 -2.30 -7.36
N ARG A 82 -1.66 -2.27 -6.02
CA ARG A 82 -1.09 -1.18 -5.23
C ARG A 82 0.40 -0.98 -5.48
N GLN A 83 1.17 -2.07 -5.58
CA GLN A 83 2.58 -1.97 -5.94
C GLN A 83 2.76 -1.41 -7.36
N TYR A 84 1.88 -1.77 -8.30
CA TYR A 84 1.94 -1.23 -9.67
C TYR A 84 1.67 0.26 -9.67
N VAL A 85 0.63 0.70 -8.97
CA VAL A 85 0.29 2.12 -8.78
C VAL A 85 1.46 2.90 -8.18
N ARG A 86 2.15 2.34 -7.17
CA ARG A 86 3.35 2.97 -6.60
C ARG A 86 4.46 3.13 -7.63
N MET A 87 4.72 2.09 -8.45
CA MET A 87 5.70 2.16 -9.54
C MET A 87 5.33 3.26 -10.55
N VAL A 88 4.07 3.31 -11.00
CA VAL A 88 3.60 4.33 -11.95
C VAL A 88 3.79 5.73 -11.37
N ASN A 89 3.46 5.93 -10.10
CA ASN A 89 3.55 7.23 -9.43
C ASN A 89 4.99 7.65 -9.09
N GLN A 90 5.92 6.71 -8.90
CA GLN A 90 7.35 7.03 -8.78
C GLN A 90 8.00 7.33 -10.13
N SER A 91 7.49 6.72 -11.21
CA SER A 91 8.02 6.90 -12.57
C SER A 91 7.51 8.19 -13.24
N ALA A 92 6.41 8.77 -12.73
CA ALA A 92 5.95 10.09 -13.15
C ALA A 92 6.88 11.17 -12.56
N PRO A 93 7.46 12.07 -13.37
CA PRO A 93 8.48 13.00 -12.92
C PRO A 93 7.94 13.91 -11.80
N HIS A 94 8.52 13.77 -10.60
CA HIS A 94 8.71 14.84 -9.60
C HIS A 94 7.50 15.73 -9.21
N ALA A 95 6.25 15.26 -9.30
CA ALA A 95 5.10 16.05 -8.86
C ALA A 95 4.69 15.82 -7.38
N ASN A 96 5.26 14.83 -6.68
CA ASN A 96 4.75 14.43 -5.35
C ASN A 96 5.81 14.35 -4.23
N LYS A 97 6.96 15.01 -4.38
CA LYS A 97 7.93 15.16 -3.28
C LYS A 97 7.54 16.24 -2.26
N LEU A 98 6.33 16.83 -2.38
CA LEU A 98 5.87 17.95 -1.55
C LEU A 98 4.60 17.67 -0.72
N LEU A 99 4.05 16.44 -0.71
CA LEU A 99 2.84 16.12 0.07
C LEU A 99 2.94 14.88 0.97
N LYS A 100 4.15 14.39 1.26
CA LYS A 100 4.31 13.30 2.26
C LYS A 100 5.52 13.46 3.18
N SER A 101 5.75 14.69 3.64
CA SER A 101 6.34 14.96 4.94
C SER A 101 5.35 15.83 5.69
N ASP A 102 4.43 15.18 6.41
CA ASP A 102 3.69 15.69 7.57
C ASP A 102 2.47 14.79 7.78
N SER A 103 2.74 13.50 8.03
CA SER A 103 1.83 12.74 8.87
C SER A 103 2.29 13.04 10.29
N PRO A 104 1.56 13.84 11.10
CA PRO A 104 1.85 13.87 12.51
C PRO A 104 1.68 12.43 12.99
N ARG A 105 2.77 11.83 13.49
CA ARG A 105 2.69 10.61 14.28
C ARG A 105 1.54 10.83 15.26
N SER A 106 0.40 10.21 15.00
CA SER A 106 -0.67 10.14 15.98
C SER A 106 -0.02 9.42 17.14
N ALA A 107 0.34 10.19 18.16
CA ALA A 107 0.79 9.67 19.43
C ALA A 107 -0.38 8.82 19.91
N VAL A 108 -0.30 7.51 19.66
CA VAL A 108 -1.17 6.55 20.31
C VAL A 108 -0.80 6.68 21.77
N LEU A 109 -1.63 7.41 22.50
CA LEU A 109 -1.55 7.59 23.94
C LEU A 109 -1.72 6.20 24.55
N THR A 110 -0.61 5.48 24.69
CA THR A 110 -0.60 4.23 25.44
C THR A 110 -0.89 4.58 26.90
N PRO A 111 -1.60 3.73 27.65
CA PRO A 111 -1.98 4.03 29.03
C PRO A 111 -0.78 4.40 29.91
N LEU A 112 0.41 3.88 29.58
CA LEU A 112 1.66 4.23 30.24
C LEU A 112 2.06 5.71 30.06
N THR A 113 1.88 6.28 28.86
CA THR A 113 2.19 7.70 28.60
C THR A 113 1.25 8.66 29.34
N PHE A 114 -0.01 8.28 29.53
CA PHE A 114 -0.97 9.08 30.31
C PHE A 114 -0.62 9.07 31.80
N VAL A 115 -0.25 7.91 32.35
CA VAL A 115 0.18 7.80 33.76
C VAL A 115 1.42 8.65 34.02
N ILE A 116 2.42 8.63 33.13
CA ILE A 116 3.63 9.44 33.27
C ILE A 116 3.29 10.94 33.27
N MET A 117 2.43 11.40 32.36
CA MET A 117 2.00 12.80 32.30
C MET A 117 1.26 13.23 33.57
N VAL A 118 0.37 12.40 34.11
CA VAL A 118 -0.36 12.69 35.36
C VAL A 118 0.58 12.76 36.56
N VAL A 119 1.55 11.83 36.67
CA VAL A 119 2.53 11.84 37.76
C VAL A 119 3.39 13.10 37.71
N ILE A 120 3.88 13.48 36.52
CA ILE A 120 4.66 14.71 36.36
C ILE A 120 3.82 15.93 36.74
N PHE A 121 2.55 15.99 36.32
CA PHE A 121 1.67 17.10 36.64
C PHE A 121 1.42 17.23 38.15
N ILE A 122 1.19 16.12 38.86
CA ILE A 122 1.02 16.10 40.32
C ILE A 122 2.29 16.55 41.04
N VAL A 123 3.46 16.05 40.62
CA VAL A 123 4.75 16.46 41.21
C VAL A 123 4.97 17.94 40.99
N VAL A 124 4.78 18.45 39.78
CA VAL A 124 4.94 19.89 39.49
C VAL A 124 3.97 20.73 40.31
N LEU A 125 2.71 20.28 40.49
CA LEU A 125 1.73 20.98 41.32
C LEU A 125 2.17 21.04 42.80
N MET A 126 2.76 19.96 43.33
CA MET A 126 3.29 19.91 44.70
C MET A 126 4.47 20.85 44.93
N TRP A 127 5.24 21.20 43.89
CA TRP A 127 6.35 22.17 43.98
C TRP A 127 5.92 23.63 43.74
N LEU A 128 4.69 23.86 43.27
CA LEU A 128 4.16 25.19 42.93
C LEU A 128 3.16 25.73 43.98
N THR A 129 2.84 24.95 45.00
CA THR A 129 2.11 25.43 46.18
C THR A 129 3.13 25.77 47.28
N PRO A 130 3.22 27.02 47.75
CA PRO A 130 4.11 27.40 48.86
C PRO A 130 3.70 26.77 50.20
#